data_AF-A0A415UCN1-F1
#
_entry.id   AF-A0A415UCN1-F1
#
_cell.length_a   1.000
_cell.length_b   1.000
_cell.length_c   1.000
_cell.angle_alpha   90.00
_cell.angle_beta   90.00
_cell.angle_gamma   90.00
#
_symmetry.space_group_name_H-M   'P 1'
#
loop_
_entity.id
_entity.type
_entity.pdbx_description
1 polymer ?
#
loop_
_entity_poly.entity_id
_entity_poly.type
_entity_poly.pdbx_seq_one_letter_code
_entity_poly.pdbx_strand_id
1 'polypeptide(L)' 'MDTRNHEHYKDKTAHDAIKAADKPPDSVTRTINAMKAVAAIDEFEVFGRIKLRDKKTGKIYR' A
#
# COMPACT_ATOMS: atom_id res chain seq x y z
N MET A 1 -19.66 -2.52 3.74
CA MET A 1 -18.76 -1.90 4.74
C MET A 1 -19.34 -0.55 5.10
N ASP A 2 -19.67 -0.35 6.37
CA ASP A 2 -20.34 0.87 6.86
C ASP A 2 -19.37 2.07 6.82
N THR A 3 -19.78 3.16 6.16
CA THR A 3 -18.99 4.38 5.96
C THR A 3 -19.32 5.45 7.01
N ARG A 4 -19.49 5.04 8.28
CA ARG A 4 -19.92 5.96 9.35
C ARG A 4 -18.82 6.14 10.38
N ASN A 5 -18.65 7.38 10.85
CA ASN A 5 -17.75 7.69 11.96
C ASN A 5 -18.38 7.22 13.30
N HIS A 6 -17.65 7.36 14.42
CA HIS A 6 -18.08 6.91 15.75
C HIS A 6 -19.34 7.61 16.28
N GLU A 7 -19.80 8.67 15.60
CA GLU A 7 -21.02 9.43 15.88
C GLU A 7 -22.15 9.13 14.88
N HIS A 8 -22.02 8.06 14.09
CA HIS A 8 -22.99 7.56 13.12
C HIS A 8 -23.33 8.50 11.94
N TYR A 9 -22.54 9.56 11.72
CA TYR A 9 -22.66 10.39 10.51
C TYR A 9 -21.92 9.73 9.33
N LYS A 10 -22.51 9.81 8.14
CA LYS A 10 -21.83 9.50 6.86
C LYS A 10 -20.78 10.58 6.60
N ASP A 11 -19.63 10.44 7.22
CA ASP A 11 -18.51 11.34 7.06
C ASP A 11 -17.51 10.75 6.05
N LYS A 12 -17.63 11.22 4.81
CA LYS A 12 -16.72 10.83 3.72
C LYS A 12 -15.28 11.26 4.01
N THR A 13 -15.08 12.34 4.75
CA THR A 13 -13.76 12.88 5.10
C THR A 13 -13.06 11.98 6.12
N ALA A 14 -13.77 11.51 7.14
CA ALA A 14 -13.22 10.55 8.11
C ALA A 14 -12.88 9.21 7.44
N HIS A 15 -13.74 8.73 6.53
CA HIS A 15 -13.50 7.51 5.77
C HIS A 15 -12.30 7.65 4.80
N ASP A 16 -12.22 8.76 4.07
CA ASP A 16 -11.13 9.03 3.13
C ASP A 16 -9.80 9.27 3.87
N ALA A 17 -9.82 9.87 5.05
CA ALA A 17 -8.64 10.03 5.90
C ALA A 17 -8.10 8.69 6.42
N ILE A 18 -8.96 7.78 6.86
CA ILE A 18 -8.58 6.41 7.26
C ILE A 18 -8.03 5.65 6.05
N LYS A 19 -8.71 5.71 4.91
CA LYS A 19 -8.28 5.04 3.68
C LYS A 19 -6.96 5.58 3.11
N ALA A 20 -6.72 6.88 3.26
CA ALA A 20 -5.45 7.51 2.90
C ALA A 20 -4.33 7.15 3.88
N ALA A 21 -4.64 7.02 5.17
CA ALA A 21 -3.68 6.56 6.19
C ALA A 21 -3.30 5.08 6.02
N ASP A 22 -4.24 4.25 5.56
CA ASP A 22 -4.00 2.83 5.26
C ASP A 22 -3.35 2.59 3.89
N LYS A 23 -3.37 3.58 2.99
CA LYS A 23 -2.70 3.45 1.69
C LYS A 23 -1.19 3.36 1.93
N PRO A 24 -0.50 2.33 1.40
CA PRO A 24 0.95 2.30 1.45
C PRO A 24 1.50 3.56 0.75
N PRO A 25 2.57 4.18 1.30
CA PRO A 25 3.21 5.32 0.67
C PRO A 25 3.51 5.05 -0.79
N ASP A 26 3.39 6.05 -1.67
CA ASP A 26 3.61 5.86 -3.11
C ASP A 26 5.00 5.31 -3.44
N SER A 27 5.99 5.53 -2.55
CA SER A 27 7.31 4.91 -2.63
C SER A 27 7.27 3.38 -2.61
N VAL A 28 6.39 2.77 -1.80
CA VAL A 28 6.22 1.31 -1.70
C VAL A 28 5.69 0.76 -3.02
N THR A 29 4.62 1.37 -3.55
CA THR A 29 4.02 1.00 -4.84
C THR A 29 5.02 1.12 -5.97
N ARG A 30 5.76 2.24 -6.02
CA ARG A 30 6.79 2.48 -7.03
C ARG A 30 7.91 1.43 -6.96
N THR A 31 8.37 1.08 -5.76
CA THR A 31 9.40 0.05 -5.57
C THR A 31 8.92 -1.33 -6.04
N ILE A 32 7.68 -1.72 -5.72
CA ILE A 32 7.10 -3.00 -6.18
C ILE A 32 7.05 -3.05 -7.70
N ASN A 33 6.59 -1.97 -8.35
CA ASN A 33 6.51 -1.92 -9.81
C ASN A 33 7.89 -1.97 -10.47
N ALA A 34 8.89 -1.29 -9.89
CA ALA A 34 10.26 -1.36 -10.39
C ALA A 34 10.85 -2.78 -10.29
N MET A 35 10.61 -3.48 -9.18
CA MET A 35 11.05 -4.88 -9.01
C MET A 35 10.42 -5.80 -10.07
N LYS A 36 9.11 -5.64 -10.32
CA LYS A 36 8.42 -6.40 -11.37
C LYS A 36 8.96 -6.08 -12.76
N ALA A 37 9.22 -4.80 -13.05
CA ALA A 37 9.77 -4.38 -14.33
C ALA A 37 11.17 -4.98 -14.57
N VAL A 38 12.03 -5.00 -13.55
CA VAL A 38 13.36 -5.61 -13.65
C VAL A 38 13.27 -7.11 -13.89
N ALA A 39 12.41 -7.83 -13.17
CA ALA A 39 12.22 -9.26 -13.41
C ALA A 39 11.77 -9.56 -14.85
N ALA A 40 10.85 -8.73 -15.38
CA ALA A 40 10.33 -8.89 -16.72
C ALA A 40 11.36 -8.65 -17.84
N ILE A 41 12.46 -7.91 -17.58
CA ILE A 41 13.54 -7.71 -18.57
C ILE A 41 14.17 -9.05 -18.96
N ASP A 42 14.35 -9.94 -17.99
CA ASP A 42 14.98 -11.24 -18.15
C ASP A 42 13.93 -12.37 -18.24
N GLU A 43 12.69 -12.05 -18.64
CA GLU A 43 11.57 -12.99 -18.79
C GLU A 43 11.17 -13.74 -17.50
N PHE A 44 11.50 -13.19 -16.33
CA PHE A 44 11.06 -13.71 -15.04
C PHE A 44 9.80 -13.02 -14.53
N GLU A 45 8.95 -13.79 -13.85
CA GLU A 45 7.77 -13.27 -13.15
C GLU A 45 7.99 -13.26 -11.63
N VAL A 46 7.58 -12.17 -10.98
CA VAL A 46 7.41 -12.17 -9.52
C VAL A 46 6.10 -12.87 -9.17
N PHE A 47 6.17 -14.18 -8.96
CA PHE A 47 5.00 -15.03 -8.68
C PHE A 47 4.44 -14.89 -7.25
N GLY A 48 5.18 -14.22 -6.35
CA GLY A 48 4.86 -14.11 -4.93
C GLY A 48 4.57 -12.68 -4.44
N ARG A 49 4.11 -12.57 -3.19
CA ARG A 49 3.88 -11.27 -2.54
C ARG A 49 5.20 -10.62 -2.13
N ILE A 50 5.49 -9.44 -2.68
CA ILE A 50 6.69 -8.67 -2.35
C ILE A 50 6.51 -8.01 -0.98
N LYS A 51 7.40 -8.33 -0.04
CA LYS A 51 7.46 -7.66 1.27
C LYS A 51 8.56 -6.61 1.26
N LEU A 52 8.23 -5.38 1.63
CA LEU A 52 9.19 -4.28 1.74
C LEU A 52 9.34 -3.87 3.19
N ARG A 53 10.58 -3.66 3.63
CA ARG A 53 10.89 -3.07 4.93
C ARG A 53 11.42 -1.66 4.73
N ASP A 54 10.77 -0.68 5.34
CA ASP A 54 11.34 0.65 5.45
C ASP A 54 12.56 0.58 6.38
N LYS A 55 13.74 0.91 5.85
CA LYS A 55 15.00 0.86 6.59
C LYS A 55 15.07 1.90 7.71
N LYS A 56 14.30 3.00 7.64
CA LYS A 56 14.27 4.06 8.66
C LYS A 56 13.33 3.74 9.80
N THR A 57 12.12 3.32 9.48
CA THR A 57 11.06 3.09 10.48
C THR A 57 10.92 1.63 10.91
N GLY A 58 11.55 0.70 10.19
CA GLY A 58 11.39 -0.73 10.40
C GLY A 58 10.03 -1.29 9.94
N LYS A 59 9.10 -0.42 9.50
CA LYS A 59 7.75 -0.80 9.06
C LYS A 59 7.82 -1.78 7.91
N ILE A 60 7.03 -2.85 8.00
CA ILE A 60 6.92 -3.88 6.97
C ILE A 60 5.63 -3.64 6.18
N TYR A 61 5.79 -3.43 4.89
CA TYR A 61 4.71 -3.46 3.92
C TYR A 61 4.65 -4.87 3.36
N ARG A 62 3.53 -5.54 3.60
CA ARG A 62 3.27 -6.90 3.13
C ARG A 62 2.22 -6.86 2.06
#